data_AF-A0A7X7G0G8-F1
#
_entry.id   AF-A0A7X7G0G8-F1
#
_cell.length_a   1.000
_cell.length_b   1.000
_cell.length_c   1.000
_cell.angle_alpha   90.00
_cell.angle_beta   90.00
_cell.angle_gamma   90.00
#
_symmetry.space_group_name_H-M   'P 1'
#
loop_
_entity.id
_entity.type
_entity.pdbx_description
1 polymer ?
#
loop_
_entity_poly.entity_id
_entity_poly.type
_entity_poly.pdbx_seq_one_letter_code
_entity_poly.pdbx_strand_id
1 'polypeptide(L)'
;MKEIKRFLLMPFPWGVAACLAFLKNVSFSSLGAFSVPEGFQVGLFGGLFLLSGYVLPGFCGYWIDVLFCPSLPPAMKGVQRDIRKFGWISVLFLLFPFLVQFLFFLGGDLYQTDFLMVFVAPLLGYFLAHVLVKDRGRSFDPAKKVFEDLSVIELLLFSSGSIVFLFSFFLAAGTLSRVSWLAGVIDVLRIYCYFFVFFAAALLLYRRNFEETARASGPSPALIMINPSFSGIIPAVSSLFFRHYPGIFLVLRALTPARYRIVDYNRHLWEDRFFEEKGIVAITCFSSNSPEAYRIAKEYRRRGNTVIMGGPHVTFFPDEALEFCDAVVVGEVEGVWEEIISDYENGCLRRVYQGSCPPEKVRRVVEFMKEVPANMLFGSLEATRGCKFRCHFCTSPALLKGRSLRATVEDIVEILTQARRERDSFYFVDNNIYLDPSYAKDLFRALIPLKIKWGSSISIDVARDDEAVSLLRLSGCDLVGIGYEITRSSGEKARGGKFSFAQEYLELTAKLRKAGVNVKANFMFGFLGDTWPHIFDLWSFAFRLGVPATILSFLTPLPGSEFFNDMVREERILNLNWRSYNAQNMVFHHPRLGHPLLLRKGFWMFSTLFSLTTSGFFRVGLVSLFLLVAFRLFYGV
;
A
#
# COMPACT_ATOMS: atom_id res chain seq x y z
N MET A 1 -53.00 -0.76 -50.89
CA MET A 1 -51.84 -0.87 -51.81
C MET A 1 -51.05 0.43 -52.05
N LYS A 2 -51.62 1.64 -51.92
CA LYS A 2 -50.81 2.89 -52.00
C LYS A 2 -50.09 3.28 -50.70
N GLU A 3 -50.41 2.71 -49.55
CA GLU A 3 -49.65 2.95 -48.30
C GLU A 3 -48.55 1.92 -47.98
N ILE A 4 -48.61 0.70 -48.53
CA ILE A 4 -47.52 -0.29 -48.38
C ILE A 4 -46.30 0.07 -49.24
N LYS A 5 -46.48 0.87 -50.31
CA LYS A 5 -45.38 1.37 -51.16
C LYS A 5 -44.56 2.51 -50.53
N ARG A 6 -44.97 3.10 -49.39
CA ARG A 6 -44.17 4.13 -48.69
C ARG A 6 -43.24 3.56 -47.62
N PHE A 7 -43.44 2.31 -47.19
CA PHE A 7 -42.61 1.66 -46.15
C PHE A 7 -41.46 0.80 -46.73
N LEU A 8 -41.49 0.51 -48.04
CA LEU A 8 -40.48 -0.33 -48.73
C LEU A 8 -39.45 0.46 -49.56
N LEU A 9 -39.39 1.79 -49.41
CA LEU A 9 -38.43 2.68 -50.11
C LEU A 9 -37.51 3.47 -49.16
N MET A 10 -37.22 2.94 -47.96
CA MET A 10 -36.07 3.41 -47.16
C MET A 10 -34.82 2.61 -47.53
N PRO A 11 -33.73 3.24 -47.99
CA PRO A 11 -32.56 2.51 -48.47
C PRO A 11 -31.68 2.06 -47.30
N PHE A 12 -31.69 0.75 -47.05
CA PHE A 12 -30.60 -0.01 -46.45
C PHE A 12 -29.96 -0.88 -47.55
N PRO A 13 -28.95 -0.43 -48.32
CA PRO A 13 -28.38 -1.27 -49.38
C PRO A 13 -26.84 -1.32 -49.42
N TRP A 14 -26.13 -0.98 -48.34
CA TRP A 14 -24.65 -1.05 -48.37
C TRP A 14 -24.09 -2.40 -47.89
N GLY A 15 -24.75 -3.05 -46.92
CA GLY A 15 -24.28 -4.34 -46.38
C GLY A 15 -24.53 -5.54 -47.32
N VAL A 16 -25.67 -5.56 -48.01
CA VAL A 16 -26.05 -6.70 -48.86
C VAL A 16 -25.31 -6.69 -50.20
N ALA A 17 -25.06 -5.49 -50.77
CA ALA A 17 -24.30 -5.36 -52.01
C ALA A 17 -22.83 -5.79 -51.83
N ALA A 18 -22.21 -5.45 -50.69
CA ALA A 18 -20.85 -5.87 -50.35
C ALA A 18 -20.74 -7.40 -50.18
N CYS A 19 -21.74 -8.03 -49.54
CA CYS A 19 -21.78 -9.49 -49.39
C CYS A 19 -21.97 -10.22 -50.73
N LEU A 20 -22.83 -9.69 -51.62
CA LEU A 20 -23.06 -10.31 -52.92
C LEU A 20 -21.87 -10.14 -53.89
N ALA A 21 -21.13 -9.03 -53.81
CA ALA A 21 -19.91 -8.82 -54.59
C ALA A 21 -18.78 -9.79 -54.18
N PHE A 22 -18.64 -10.01 -52.87
CA PHE A 22 -17.69 -10.98 -52.31
C PHE A 22 -18.04 -12.43 -52.71
N LEU A 23 -19.33 -12.79 -52.71
CA LEU A 23 -19.79 -14.14 -53.07
C LEU A 23 -19.71 -14.46 -54.58
N LYS A 24 -19.70 -13.44 -55.45
CA LYS A 24 -19.66 -13.64 -56.92
C LYS A 24 -18.32 -13.33 -57.57
N ASN A 25 -17.29 -13.02 -56.77
CA ASN A 25 -15.91 -12.79 -57.22
C ASN A 25 -15.79 -11.76 -58.36
N VAL A 26 -16.58 -10.68 -58.29
CA VAL A 26 -16.52 -9.57 -59.23
C VAL A 26 -15.62 -8.48 -58.66
N SER A 27 -14.68 -7.97 -59.46
CA SER A 27 -13.78 -6.88 -59.07
C SER A 27 -14.54 -5.62 -58.68
N PHE A 28 -14.22 -5.05 -57.51
CA PHE A 28 -14.78 -3.82 -56.95
C PHE A 28 -14.67 -2.61 -57.90
N SER A 29 -13.74 -2.63 -58.86
CA SER A 29 -13.54 -1.57 -59.86
C SER A 29 -14.65 -1.45 -60.90
N SER A 30 -15.55 -2.44 -61.00
CA SER A 30 -16.69 -2.43 -61.95
C SER A 30 -17.96 -1.77 -61.38
N LEU A 31 -17.97 -1.39 -60.10
CA LEU A 31 -19.01 -0.58 -59.45
C LEU A 31 -18.75 0.93 -59.65
N GLY A 32 -18.51 1.33 -60.89
CA GLY A 32 -18.38 2.74 -61.26
C GLY A 32 -19.70 3.49 -61.13
N ALA A 33 -19.63 4.68 -60.53
CA ALA A 33 -20.67 5.72 -60.48
C ALA A 33 -21.85 5.47 -59.51
N PHE A 34 -21.63 5.74 -58.22
CA PHE A 34 -22.66 6.35 -57.38
C PHE A 34 -22.08 7.56 -56.67
N SER A 35 -22.51 8.75 -57.08
CA SER A 35 -22.19 10.03 -56.46
C SER A 35 -22.71 10.07 -55.02
N VAL A 36 -21.84 10.46 -54.08
CA VAL A 36 -22.19 10.72 -52.69
C VAL A 36 -23.06 11.98 -52.63
N PRO A 37 -24.23 11.98 -51.98
CA PRO A 37 -24.99 13.22 -51.77
C PRO A 37 -24.16 14.21 -50.95
N GLU A 38 -24.20 15.50 -51.32
CA GLU A 38 -23.54 16.56 -50.56
C GLU A 38 -23.98 16.51 -49.09
N GLY A 39 -23.01 16.29 -48.19
CA GLY A 39 -23.22 16.25 -46.74
C GLY A 39 -22.63 15.03 -46.00
N PHE A 40 -22.13 14.00 -46.70
CA PHE A 40 -21.56 12.81 -46.04
C PHE A 40 -20.02 12.79 -46.15
N GLN A 41 -19.31 13.21 -45.09
CA GLN A 41 -17.85 13.11 -45.01
C GLN A 41 -17.42 11.67 -44.68
N VAL A 42 -17.09 10.88 -45.71
CA VAL A 42 -16.52 9.51 -45.59
C VAL A 42 -15.00 9.53 -45.32
N GLY A 43 -14.45 10.62 -44.78
CA GLY A 43 -13.00 10.86 -44.74
C GLY A 43 -12.21 10.22 -43.58
N LEU A 44 -12.85 9.82 -42.47
CA LEU A 44 -12.13 9.34 -41.27
C LEU A 44 -12.55 7.95 -40.78
N PHE A 45 -13.79 7.53 -41.09
CA PHE A 45 -14.37 6.30 -40.53
C PHE A 45 -13.94 5.03 -41.27
N GLY A 46 -13.58 5.12 -42.56
CA GLY A 46 -13.07 3.96 -43.31
C GLY A 46 -11.70 3.47 -42.84
N GLY A 47 -10.84 4.40 -42.39
CA GLY A 47 -9.50 4.08 -41.87
C GLY A 47 -9.54 3.39 -40.50
N LEU A 48 -10.45 3.81 -39.62
CA LEU A 48 -10.66 3.19 -38.30
C LEU A 48 -11.27 1.78 -38.43
N PHE A 49 -12.13 1.55 -39.42
CA PHE A 49 -12.72 0.23 -39.68
C PHE A 49 -11.69 -0.79 -40.21
N LEU A 50 -10.72 -0.34 -41.02
CA LEU A 50 -9.62 -1.17 -41.51
C LEU A 50 -8.59 -1.48 -40.41
N LEU A 51 -8.32 -0.53 -39.52
CA LEU A 51 -7.43 -0.71 -38.35
C LEU A 51 -7.98 -1.71 -37.33
N SER A 52 -9.28 -1.68 -37.04
CA SER A 52 -9.90 -2.64 -36.11
C SER A 52 -10.21 -3.99 -36.76
N GLY A 53 -10.53 -4.02 -38.05
CA GLY A 53 -10.99 -5.22 -38.75
C GLY A 53 -9.87 -6.13 -39.29
N TYR A 54 -8.69 -5.58 -39.61
CA TYR A 54 -7.62 -6.35 -40.28
C TYR A 54 -6.26 -6.29 -39.57
N VAL A 55 -5.89 -5.15 -39.00
CA VAL A 55 -4.58 -4.99 -38.35
C VAL A 55 -4.57 -5.68 -36.98
N LEU A 56 -5.62 -5.52 -36.19
CA LEU A 56 -5.71 -6.11 -34.85
C LEU A 56 -5.83 -7.65 -34.88
N PRO A 57 -6.66 -8.27 -35.74
CA PRO A 57 -6.70 -9.73 -35.86
C PRO A 57 -5.44 -10.32 -36.50
N GLY A 58 -4.77 -9.60 -37.41
CA GLY A 58 -3.48 -10.02 -37.96
C GLY A 58 -2.34 -9.97 -36.93
N PHE A 59 -2.35 -8.96 -36.04
CA PHE A 59 -1.41 -8.86 -34.93
C PHE A 59 -1.68 -9.95 -33.88
N CYS A 60 -2.95 -10.18 -33.53
CA CYS A 60 -3.35 -11.26 -32.63
C CYS A 60 -3.08 -12.65 -33.22
N GLY A 61 -3.31 -12.85 -34.52
CA GLY A 61 -3.01 -14.10 -35.23
C GLY A 61 -1.51 -14.41 -35.26
N TYR A 62 -0.66 -13.41 -35.52
CA TYR A 62 0.79 -13.55 -35.43
C TYR A 62 1.26 -13.93 -34.02
N TRP A 63 0.69 -13.31 -32.98
CA TRP A 63 1.01 -13.66 -31.59
C TRP A 63 0.46 -15.03 -31.18
N ILE A 64 -0.69 -15.46 -31.69
CA ILE A 64 -1.23 -16.81 -31.52
C ILE A 64 -0.32 -17.84 -32.20
N ASP A 65 0.14 -17.60 -33.43
CA ASP A 65 1.07 -18.49 -34.13
C ASP A 65 2.42 -18.60 -33.38
N VAL A 66 2.88 -17.51 -32.76
CA VAL A 66 4.06 -17.47 -31.88
C VAL A 66 3.82 -18.20 -30.56
N LEU A 67 2.59 -18.21 -30.03
CA LEU A 67 2.23 -18.84 -28.76
C LEU A 67 2.00 -20.35 -28.89
N PHE A 68 1.55 -20.84 -30.05
CA PHE A 68 1.14 -22.23 -30.24
C PHE A 68 2.05 -23.09 -31.14
N CYS A 69 3.07 -22.51 -31.80
CA CYS A 69 4.00 -23.29 -32.63
C CYS A 69 5.26 -23.71 -31.83
N PRO A 70 5.55 -25.00 -31.63
CA PRO A 70 6.61 -25.45 -30.70
C PRO A 70 8.05 -25.19 -31.16
N SER A 71 8.27 -24.65 -32.37
CA SER A 71 9.62 -24.48 -32.90
C SER A 71 9.70 -23.38 -33.96
N LEU A 72 10.33 -22.24 -33.61
CA LEU A 72 11.10 -21.39 -34.54
C LEU A 72 11.92 -20.31 -33.80
N PRO A 73 13.23 -20.22 -34.09
CA PRO A 73 13.86 -18.91 -34.37
C PRO A 73 14.83 -19.00 -35.57
N PRO A 74 15.51 -17.92 -36.02
CA PRO A 74 15.17 -16.49 -36.05
C PRO A 74 15.23 -15.93 -37.50
N ALA A 75 14.54 -14.83 -37.82
CA ALA A 75 15.12 -13.79 -38.70
C ALA A 75 14.24 -12.55 -38.85
N MET A 76 14.79 -11.42 -38.39
CA MET A 76 14.40 -10.02 -38.64
C MET A 76 14.26 -9.60 -40.13
N LYS A 77 14.39 -10.52 -41.10
CA LYS A 77 14.30 -10.23 -42.55
C LYS A 77 12.86 -10.00 -43.04
N GLY A 78 11.84 -10.40 -42.29
CA GLY A 78 10.45 -10.06 -42.56
C GLY A 78 10.17 -8.59 -42.21
N VAL A 79 10.46 -8.22 -40.97
CA VAL A 79 10.28 -6.86 -40.43
C VAL A 79 11.03 -5.80 -41.24
N GLN A 80 12.28 -6.08 -41.67
CA GLN A 80 13.07 -5.14 -42.45
C GLN A 80 12.53 -4.90 -43.88
N ARG A 81 11.82 -5.88 -44.46
CA ARG A 81 11.20 -5.80 -45.79
C ARG A 81 9.96 -4.91 -45.76
N ASP A 82 9.19 -5.00 -44.68
CA ASP A 82 7.94 -4.27 -44.51
C ASP A 82 8.19 -2.80 -44.12
N ILE A 83 9.22 -2.53 -43.31
CA ILE A 83 9.65 -1.16 -42.98
C ILE A 83 10.09 -0.39 -44.24
N ARG A 84 10.80 -1.02 -45.17
CA ARG A 84 11.20 -0.37 -46.44
C ARG A 84 10.02 -0.10 -47.39
N LYS A 85 8.94 -0.88 -47.27
CA LYS A 85 7.77 -0.79 -48.15
C LYS A 85 6.70 0.19 -47.63
N PHE A 86 6.58 0.34 -46.31
CA PHE A 86 5.53 1.11 -45.64
C PHE A 86 6.05 2.24 -44.73
N GLY A 87 7.37 2.45 -44.62
CA GLY A 87 7.96 3.45 -43.74
C GLY A 87 7.55 4.91 -44.02
N TRP A 88 7.19 5.23 -45.26
CA TRP A 88 6.67 6.56 -45.63
C TRP A 88 5.26 6.82 -45.09
N ILE A 89 4.46 5.76 -44.85
CA ILE A 89 3.14 5.86 -44.20
C ILE A 89 3.31 6.20 -42.72
N SER A 90 4.38 5.73 -42.09
CA SER A 90 4.72 6.11 -40.71
C SER A 90 5.14 7.59 -40.61
N VAL A 91 5.80 8.13 -41.64
CA VAL A 91 6.13 9.57 -41.72
C VAL A 91 4.86 10.42 -41.95
N LEU A 92 3.93 9.97 -42.80
CA LEU A 92 2.60 10.61 -42.94
C LEU A 92 1.77 10.55 -41.64
N PHE A 93 1.83 9.42 -40.91
CA PHE A 93 1.17 9.26 -39.61
C PHE A 93 1.80 10.10 -38.49
N LEU A 94 3.06 10.50 -38.64
CA LEU A 94 3.74 11.41 -37.71
C LEU A 94 3.49 12.89 -38.07
N LEU A 95 3.28 13.21 -39.34
CA LEU A 95 2.96 14.56 -39.82
C LEU A 95 1.47 14.91 -39.65
N PHE A 96 0.58 13.92 -39.69
CA PHE A 96 -0.87 14.13 -39.56
C PHE A 96 -1.29 14.72 -38.19
N PRO A 97 -0.76 14.28 -37.04
CA PRO A 97 -1.02 14.91 -35.74
C PRO A 97 -0.54 16.36 -35.71
N PHE A 98 0.62 16.66 -36.32
CA PHE A 98 1.16 18.03 -36.38
C PHE A 98 0.31 18.96 -37.25
N LEU A 99 -0.21 18.47 -38.38
CA LEU A 99 -1.11 19.21 -39.26
C LEU A 99 -2.48 19.45 -38.60
N VAL A 100 -3.02 18.44 -37.93
CA VAL A 100 -4.26 18.55 -37.15
C VAL A 100 -4.07 19.53 -35.98
N GLN A 101 -2.94 19.46 -35.27
CA GLN A 101 -2.63 20.35 -34.16
C GLN A 101 -2.38 21.80 -34.61
N PHE A 102 -1.79 22.00 -35.79
CA PHE A 102 -1.66 23.32 -36.43
C PHE A 102 -3.02 23.90 -36.86
N LEU A 103 -3.91 23.07 -37.41
CA LEU A 103 -5.27 23.46 -37.78
C LEU A 103 -6.17 23.74 -36.57
N PHE A 104 -6.03 22.98 -35.47
CA PHE A 104 -6.73 23.23 -34.20
C PHE A 104 -6.17 24.45 -33.45
N PHE A 105 -4.86 24.71 -33.52
CA PHE A 105 -4.22 25.90 -32.96
C PHE A 105 -4.70 27.19 -33.63
N LEU A 106 -4.97 27.15 -34.94
CA LEU A 106 -5.57 28.27 -35.69
C LEU A 106 -7.08 28.46 -35.41
N GLY A 107 -7.76 27.45 -34.84
CA GLY A 107 -9.22 27.42 -34.63
C GLY A 107 -9.70 27.80 -33.22
N GLY A 108 -8.81 27.99 -32.24
CA GLY A 108 -9.16 28.60 -30.95
C GLY A 108 -9.85 27.74 -29.89
N ASP A 109 -10.12 26.45 -30.12
CA ASP A 109 -10.78 25.57 -29.15
C ASP A 109 -9.79 24.68 -28.37
N LEU A 110 -9.58 25.02 -27.10
CA LEU A 110 -8.58 24.43 -26.19
C LEU A 110 -9.16 23.36 -25.23
N TYR A 111 -10.29 22.74 -25.57
CA TYR A 111 -11.03 21.81 -24.68
C TYR A 111 -10.64 20.32 -24.75
N GLN A 112 -9.64 19.94 -25.54
CA GLN A 112 -9.22 18.53 -25.67
C GLN A 112 -7.77 18.25 -25.28
N THR A 113 -7.31 18.89 -24.20
CA THR A 113 -5.97 18.65 -23.62
C THR A 113 -5.79 17.27 -22.97
N ASP A 114 -6.85 16.47 -22.82
CA ASP A 114 -6.78 15.11 -22.28
C ASP A 114 -6.16 14.07 -23.24
N PHE A 115 -5.90 14.43 -24.50
CA PHE A 115 -5.36 13.48 -25.46
C PHE A 115 -3.87 13.15 -25.23
N LEU A 116 -3.08 14.05 -24.65
CA LEU A 116 -1.64 13.82 -24.42
C LEU A 116 -1.35 12.94 -23.18
N MET A 117 -2.18 13.03 -22.14
CA MET A 117 -2.05 12.25 -20.90
C MET A 117 -2.28 10.74 -21.13
N VAL A 118 -3.12 10.39 -22.10
CA VAL A 118 -3.48 9.02 -22.42
C VAL A 118 -2.35 8.27 -23.15
N PHE A 119 -1.46 8.98 -23.87
CA PHE A 119 -0.38 8.35 -24.63
C PHE A 119 1.02 8.51 -24.00
N VAL A 120 1.29 9.58 -23.26
CA VAL A 120 2.60 9.79 -22.61
C VAL A 120 2.78 8.89 -21.39
N ALA A 121 1.73 8.62 -20.60
CA ALA A 121 1.84 7.80 -19.39
C ALA A 121 2.11 6.30 -19.66
N PRO A 122 1.50 5.66 -20.68
CA PRO A 122 1.84 4.28 -21.03
C PRO A 122 3.22 4.16 -21.69
N LEU A 123 3.66 5.15 -22.48
CA LEU A 123 5.00 5.19 -23.07
C LEU A 123 6.09 5.40 -22.00
N LEU A 124 5.85 6.26 -21.01
CA LEU A 124 6.75 6.45 -19.87
C LEU A 124 6.76 5.20 -18.96
N GLY A 125 5.60 4.56 -18.76
CA GLY A 125 5.47 3.28 -18.05
C GLY A 125 6.16 2.12 -18.77
N TYR A 126 6.10 2.08 -20.10
CA TYR A 126 6.84 1.13 -20.93
C TYR A 126 8.35 1.42 -20.93
N PHE A 127 8.77 2.68 -21.00
CA PHE A 127 10.19 3.07 -20.94
C PHE A 127 10.81 2.77 -19.57
N LEU A 128 10.08 3.03 -18.48
CA LEU A 128 10.48 2.64 -17.11
C LEU A 128 10.51 1.12 -16.96
N ALA A 129 9.52 0.39 -17.49
CA ALA A 129 9.52 -1.07 -17.47
C ALA A 129 10.68 -1.67 -18.29
N HIS A 130 11.04 -1.07 -19.44
CA HIS A 130 12.11 -1.57 -20.30
C HIS A 130 13.51 -1.26 -19.75
N VAL A 131 13.69 -0.11 -19.07
CA VAL A 131 14.94 0.24 -18.38
C VAL A 131 15.12 -0.58 -17.09
N LEU A 132 14.04 -0.94 -16.38
CA LEU A 132 14.10 -1.72 -15.14
C LEU A 132 14.23 -3.24 -15.36
N VAL A 133 13.80 -3.77 -16.51
CA VAL A 133 13.80 -5.22 -16.78
C VAL A 133 15.13 -5.74 -17.37
N LYS A 134 16.06 -4.86 -17.75
CA LYS A 134 17.28 -5.29 -18.46
C LYS A 134 18.37 -5.90 -17.55
N ASP A 135 18.25 -5.86 -16.22
CA ASP A 135 19.41 -6.15 -15.37
C ASP A 135 19.54 -7.56 -14.75
N ARG A 136 18.58 -8.50 -14.89
CA ARG A 136 18.81 -9.86 -14.32
C ARG A 136 18.24 -10.99 -15.16
N GLY A 137 19.13 -11.68 -15.89
CA GLY A 137 18.81 -12.91 -16.60
C GLY A 137 18.65 -14.12 -15.67
N ARG A 138 17.52 -14.85 -15.80
CA ARG A 138 17.39 -16.32 -15.76
C ARG A 138 15.93 -16.76 -15.92
N SER A 139 15.77 -18.05 -16.22
CA SER A 139 14.74 -18.69 -17.06
C SER A 139 13.48 -19.24 -16.35
N PHE A 140 12.35 -19.13 -17.07
CA PHE A 140 11.11 -19.92 -17.13
C PHE A 140 10.46 -20.49 -15.85
N ASP A 141 9.22 -20.07 -15.59
CA ASP A 141 8.41 -20.33 -14.38
C ASP A 141 6.96 -20.73 -14.78
N PRO A 142 6.32 -21.72 -14.11
CA PRO A 142 4.90 -22.11 -14.24
C PRO A 142 3.87 -20.96 -14.15
N ALA A 143 4.30 -19.74 -13.80
CA ALA A 143 3.58 -18.49 -14.03
C ALA A 143 2.94 -18.37 -15.43
N LYS A 144 3.46 -19.05 -16.47
CA LYS A 144 2.94 -18.95 -17.84
C LYS A 144 1.50 -19.46 -18.01
N LYS A 145 1.09 -20.52 -17.31
CA LYS A 145 -0.27 -21.08 -17.43
C LYS A 145 -1.32 -20.22 -16.71
N VAL A 146 -0.93 -19.64 -15.58
CA VAL A 146 -1.74 -18.67 -14.83
C VAL A 146 -1.79 -17.31 -15.54
N PHE A 147 -0.70 -16.92 -16.23
CA PHE A 147 -0.64 -15.74 -17.09
C PHE A 147 -1.54 -15.89 -18.33
N GLU A 148 -1.64 -17.09 -18.90
CA GLU A 148 -2.57 -17.40 -19.99
C GLU A 148 -4.04 -17.29 -19.52
N ASP A 149 -4.40 -17.86 -18.36
CA ASP A 149 -5.78 -17.77 -17.85
C ASP A 149 -6.17 -16.36 -17.35
N LEU A 150 -5.22 -15.61 -16.76
CA LEU A 150 -5.47 -14.24 -16.28
C LEU A 150 -5.38 -13.18 -17.38
N SER A 151 -4.55 -13.36 -18.40
CA SER A 151 -4.53 -12.48 -19.57
C SER A 151 -5.84 -12.57 -20.34
N VAL A 152 -6.51 -13.73 -20.34
CA VAL A 152 -7.87 -13.87 -20.88
C VAL A 152 -8.88 -13.08 -20.04
N ILE A 153 -8.79 -13.08 -18.71
CA ILE A 153 -9.66 -12.29 -17.83
C ILE A 153 -9.40 -10.79 -17.98
N GLU A 154 -8.14 -10.35 -18.04
CA GLU A 154 -7.76 -8.96 -18.29
C GLU A 154 -8.19 -8.50 -19.68
N LEU A 155 -8.05 -9.34 -20.70
CA LEU A 155 -8.51 -9.07 -22.06
C LEU A 155 -10.04 -9.00 -22.12
N LEU A 156 -10.77 -9.86 -21.38
CA LEU A 156 -12.22 -9.82 -21.24
C LEU A 156 -12.69 -8.55 -20.50
N LEU A 157 -11.97 -8.12 -19.47
CA LEU A 157 -12.26 -6.89 -18.73
C LEU A 157 -11.93 -5.63 -19.53
N PHE A 158 -10.85 -5.65 -20.30
CA PHE A 158 -10.46 -4.56 -21.19
C PHE A 158 -11.41 -4.45 -22.38
N SER A 159 -11.79 -5.58 -22.99
CA SER A 159 -12.76 -5.62 -24.08
C SER A 159 -14.17 -5.26 -23.61
N SER A 160 -14.62 -5.70 -22.44
CA SER A 160 -15.89 -5.25 -21.86
C SER A 160 -15.86 -3.76 -21.48
N GLY A 161 -14.77 -3.23 -20.90
CA GLY A 161 -14.60 -1.79 -20.67
C GLY A 161 -14.60 -0.97 -21.96
N SER A 162 -14.04 -1.51 -23.04
CA SER A 162 -14.03 -0.89 -24.37
C SER A 162 -15.40 -0.94 -25.06
N ILE A 163 -16.16 -2.03 -24.88
CA ILE A 163 -17.54 -2.18 -25.37
C ILE A 163 -18.47 -1.20 -24.62
N VAL A 164 -18.29 -1.06 -23.31
CA VAL A 164 -19.01 -0.09 -22.45
C VAL A 164 -18.68 1.35 -22.85
N PHE A 165 -17.41 1.64 -23.17
CA PHE A 165 -16.98 2.92 -23.73
C PHE A 165 -17.61 3.20 -25.11
N LEU A 166 -17.62 2.22 -26.02
CA LEU A 166 -18.30 2.29 -27.32
C LEU A 166 -19.80 2.55 -27.15
N PHE A 167 -20.46 1.85 -26.23
CA PHE A 167 -21.88 2.05 -25.92
C PHE A 167 -22.18 3.46 -25.39
N SER A 168 -21.35 3.95 -24.46
CA SER A 168 -21.44 5.32 -23.93
C SER A 168 -21.23 6.38 -25.02
N PHE A 169 -20.27 6.13 -25.91
CA PHE A 169 -19.96 7.02 -27.03
C PHE A 169 -21.13 7.08 -28.03
N PHE A 170 -21.77 5.95 -28.37
CA PHE A 170 -22.96 5.93 -29.23
C PHE A 170 -24.19 6.55 -28.58
N LEU A 171 -24.38 6.37 -27.27
CA LEU A 171 -25.46 7.04 -26.51
C LEU A 171 -25.26 8.56 -26.41
N ALA A 172 -24.01 9.02 -26.35
CA ALA A 172 -23.66 10.44 -26.32
C ALA A 172 -23.66 11.08 -27.72
N ALA A 173 -23.35 10.32 -28.78
CA ALA A 173 -23.20 10.83 -30.15
C ALA A 173 -24.50 10.81 -30.99
N GLY A 174 -25.62 10.30 -30.47
CA GLY A 174 -26.89 10.25 -31.20
C GLY A 174 -28.13 10.43 -30.33
N THR A 175 -28.76 11.61 -30.41
CA THR A 175 -30.22 11.84 -30.24
C THR A 175 -30.97 11.14 -29.09
N LEU A 176 -30.36 10.94 -27.92
CA LEU A 176 -31.05 10.54 -26.69
C LEU A 176 -30.80 11.57 -25.57
N SER A 177 -31.24 12.80 -25.82
CA SER A 177 -31.23 13.93 -24.88
C SER A 177 -32.15 13.79 -23.66
N ARG A 178 -32.57 12.57 -23.29
CA ARG A 178 -33.54 12.36 -22.19
C ARG A 178 -33.19 11.28 -21.17
N VAL A 179 -32.03 10.63 -21.25
CA VAL A 179 -31.66 9.59 -20.25
C VAL A 179 -30.27 9.85 -19.68
N SER A 180 -30.13 11.00 -19.00
CA SER A 180 -28.90 11.45 -18.31
C SER A 180 -28.37 10.45 -17.28
N TRP A 181 -29.24 9.62 -16.70
CA TRP A 181 -28.84 8.64 -15.69
C TRP A 181 -28.11 7.42 -16.30
N LEU A 182 -28.43 7.00 -17.54
CA LEU A 182 -27.84 5.81 -18.15
C LEU A 182 -26.39 6.07 -18.57
N ALA A 183 -26.10 7.25 -19.14
CA ALA A 183 -24.74 7.70 -19.42
C ALA A 183 -23.90 7.82 -18.13
N GLY A 184 -24.51 8.34 -17.06
CA GLY A 184 -23.88 8.37 -15.73
C GLY A 184 -23.58 6.98 -15.16
N VAL A 185 -24.49 6.01 -15.32
CA VAL A 185 -24.27 4.62 -14.92
C VAL A 185 -23.12 3.99 -15.72
N ILE A 186 -23.03 4.26 -17.02
CA ILE A 186 -21.99 3.72 -17.89
C ILE A 186 -20.61 4.33 -17.57
N ASP A 187 -20.53 5.63 -17.28
CA ASP A 187 -19.29 6.26 -16.82
C ASP A 187 -18.83 5.75 -15.46
N VAL A 188 -19.76 5.47 -14.54
CA VAL A 188 -19.46 4.79 -13.26
C VAL A 188 -18.90 3.40 -13.54
N LEU A 189 -19.55 2.59 -14.39
CA LEU A 189 -19.07 1.26 -14.75
C LEU A 189 -17.66 1.30 -15.36
N ARG A 190 -17.37 2.30 -16.21
CA ARG A 190 -16.03 2.52 -16.79
C ARG A 190 -14.97 2.79 -15.72
N ILE A 191 -15.26 3.67 -14.75
CA ILE A 191 -14.34 3.97 -13.63
C ILE A 191 -14.09 2.71 -12.78
N TYR A 192 -15.13 1.91 -12.54
CA TYR A 192 -15.00 0.66 -11.80
C TYR A 192 -14.16 -0.40 -12.54
N CYS A 193 -14.29 -0.51 -13.86
CA CYS A 193 -13.45 -1.41 -14.66
C CYS A 193 -11.98 -1.00 -14.64
N TYR A 194 -11.65 0.30 -14.79
CA TYR A 194 -10.27 0.78 -14.69
C TYR A 194 -9.70 0.58 -13.28
N PHE A 195 -10.50 0.82 -12.26
CA PHE A 195 -10.12 0.52 -10.88
C PHE A 195 -9.80 -0.97 -10.69
N PHE A 196 -10.61 -1.86 -11.27
CA PHE A 196 -10.40 -3.31 -11.18
C PHE A 196 -9.14 -3.77 -11.92
N VAL A 197 -8.86 -3.23 -13.10
CA VAL A 197 -7.63 -3.54 -13.87
C VAL A 197 -6.39 -3.02 -13.14
N PHE A 198 -6.42 -1.79 -12.62
CA PHE A 198 -5.36 -1.26 -11.78
C PHE A 198 -5.12 -2.14 -10.54
N PHE A 199 -6.22 -2.59 -9.92
CA PHE A 199 -6.16 -3.45 -8.74
C PHE A 199 -5.59 -4.85 -9.05
N ALA A 200 -5.96 -5.45 -10.18
CA ALA A 200 -5.41 -6.72 -10.66
C ALA A 200 -3.90 -6.60 -10.95
N ALA A 201 -3.48 -5.55 -11.66
CA ALA A 201 -2.07 -5.28 -11.94
C ALA A 201 -1.27 -5.02 -10.66
N ALA A 202 -1.83 -4.27 -9.71
CA ALA A 202 -1.22 -4.02 -8.40
C ALA A 202 -1.07 -5.32 -7.59
N LEU A 203 -2.05 -6.22 -7.62
CA LEU A 203 -1.97 -7.54 -6.98
C LEU A 203 -0.91 -8.44 -7.64
N LEU A 204 -0.76 -8.39 -8.96
CA LEU A 204 0.28 -9.14 -9.67
C LEU A 204 1.68 -8.62 -9.36
N LEU A 205 1.86 -7.29 -9.32
CA LEU A 205 3.09 -6.67 -8.86
C LEU A 205 3.38 -6.98 -7.38
N TYR A 206 2.33 -7.04 -6.55
CA TYR A 206 2.42 -7.41 -5.14
C TYR A 206 2.94 -8.85 -4.95
N ARG A 207 2.45 -9.81 -5.76
CA ARG A 207 2.89 -11.21 -5.70
C ARG A 207 4.35 -11.41 -6.12
N ARG A 208 4.86 -10.59 -7.04
CA ARG A 208 6.23 -10.71 -7.58
C ARG A 208 7.33 -10.06 -6.72
N ASN A 209 6.97 -9.11 -5.86
CA ASN A 209 7.92 -8.15 -5.28
C ASN A 209 8.47 -8.47 -3.89
N PHE A 210 8.06 -9.58 -3.27
CA PHE A 210 8.79 -10.08 -2.10
C PHE A 210 9.88 -11.02 -2.61
N GLU A 211 11.08 -10.45 -2.75
CA GLU A 211 12.32 -11.20 -2.85
C GLU A 211 12.33 -12.19 -1.68
N GLU A 212 12.25 -13.48 -2.00
CA GLU A 212 12.74 -14.50 -1.10
C GLU A 212 14.21 -14.17 -0.85
N THR A 213 14.58 -13.63 0.31
CA THR A 213 15.98 -13.68 0.73
C THR A 213 16.33 -15.08 1.22
N ALA A 214 15.97 -16.09 0.42
CA ALA A 214 16.55 -17.41 0.52
C ALA A 214 17.99 -17.28 0.03
N ARG A 215 18.93 -17.03 0.97
CA ARG A 215 20.32 -17.39 0.69
C ARG A 215 20.37 -18.91 0.61
N ALA A 216 20.28 -19.41 -0.62
CA ALA A 216 20.50 -20.81 -0.93
C ALA A 216 22.01 -21.08 -0.92
N SER A 217 22.49 -21.78 0.13
CA SER A 217 23.48 -22.86 0.01
C SER A 217 23.81 -23.45 1.39
N GLY A 218 23.36 -24.69 1.64
CA GLY A 218 23.83 -25.52 2.75
C GLY A 218 22.80 -26.53 3.28
N PRO A 219 23.20 -27.79 3.58
CA PRO A 219 22.34 -28.83 4.16
C PRO A 219 22.20 -28.64 5.68
N SER A 220 21.69 -27.49 6.10
CA SER A 220 21.49 -27.15 7.52
C SER A 220 20.02 -26.84 7.82
N PRO A 221 19.54 -27.03 9.06
CA PRO A 221 18.17 -26.71 9.43
C PRO A 221 17.83 -25.26 9.07
N ALA A 222 16.62 -25.04 8.55
CA ALA A 222 16.14 -23.70 8.24
C ALA A 222 15.53 -23.04 9.48
N LEU A 223 15.79 -21.75 9.68
CA LEU A 223 14.98 -20.87 10.52
C LEU A 223 14.04 -20.08 9.62
N ILE A 224 12.75 -20.35 9.74
CA ILE A 224 11.67 -19.71 8.98
C ILE A 224 11.05 -18.63 9.86
N MET A 225 11.34 -17.36 9.60
CA MET A 225 10.82 -16.23 10.36
C MET A 225 9.60 -15.63 9.67
N ILE A 226 8.52 -15.42 10.41
CA ILE A 226 7.22 -15.03 9.85
C ILE A 226 6.66 -13.82 10.57
N ASN A 227 6.33 -12.81 9.79
CA ASN A 227 5.48 -11.69 10.18
C ASN A 227 4.21 -11.74 9.31
N PRO A 228 3.08 -12.21 9.86
CA PRO A 228 1.81 -12.17 9.16
C PRO A 228 1.30 -10.73 9.14
N SER A 229 1.49 -10.07 8.00
CA SER A 229 1.09 -8.67 7.84
C SER A 229 -0.44 -8.56 7.75
N PHE A 230 -0.99 -7.47 8.27
CA PHE A 230 -2.44 -7.22 8.40
C PHE A 230 -3.25 -7.58 7.14
N SER A 231 -4.33 -8.33 7.27
CA SER A 231 -5.22 -8.63 6.14
C SER A 231 -5.96 -7.38 5.67
N GLY A 232 -6.06 -7.15 4.36
CA GLY A 232 -6.87 -6.08 3.77
C GLY A 232 -6.21 -5.43 2.57
N ILE A 233 -7.04 -4.83 1.70
CA ILE A 233 -6.60 -4.21 0.45
C ILE A 233 -5.67 -3.02 0.70
N ILE A 234 -6.00 -2.13 1.64
CA ILE A 234 -5.23 -0.91 1.89
C ILE A 234 -3.82 -1.24 2.44
N PRO A 235 -3.65 -2.10 3.47
CA PRO A 235 -2.32 -2.55 3.89
C PRO A 235 -1.52 -3.21 2.76
N ALA A 236 -2.17 -4.07 1.95
CA ALA A 236 -1.51 -4.74 0.83
C ALA A 236 -1.00 -3.73 -0.22
N VAL A 237 -1.81 -2.74 -0.61
CA VAL A 237 -1.38 -1.68 -1.53
C VAL A 237 -0.31 -0.79 -0.91
N SER A 238 -0.44 -0.43 0.37
CA SER A 238 0.56 0.40 1.08
C SER A 238 1.93 -0.28 1.13
N SER A 239 1.97 -1.60 1.32
CA SER A 239 3.21 -2.38 1.36
C SER A 239 3.96 -2.46 0.02
N LEU A 240 3.33 -2.07 -1.11
CA LEU A 240 4.02 -1.90 -2.40
C LEU A 240 4.99 -0.71 -2.39
N PHE A 241 4.62 0.34 -1.66
CA PHE A 241 5.37 1.61 -1.62
C PHE A 241 6.28 1.69 -0.40
N PHE A 242 5.87 1.08 0.71
CA PHE A 242 6.59 1.10 1.97
C PHE A 242 6.91 -0.31 2.44
N ARG A 243 8.17 -0.74 2.25
CA ARG A 243 8.68 -2.00 2.78
C ARG A 243 9.43 -1.73 4.08
N HIS A 244 8.89 -2.22 5.19
CA HIS A 244 9.59 -2.26 6.46
C HIS A 244 10.06 -3.68 6.70
N TYR A 245 11.38 -3.87 6.86
CA TYR A 245 11.90 -5.12 7.36
C TYR A 245 11.57 -5.20 8.86
N PRO A 246 10.97 -6.29 9.38
CA PRO A 246 10.61 -6.36 10.80
C PRO A 246 11.85 -6.39 11.70
N GLY A 247 11.94 -5.51 12.69
CA GLY A 247 13.09 -5.45 13.60
C GLY A 247 13.37 -6.76 14.35
N ILE A 248 12.31 -7.50 14.69
CA ILE A 248 12.42 -8.83 15.30
C ILE A 248 13.20 -9.83 14.41
N PHE A 249 13.15 -9.69 13.08
CA PHE A 249 13.94 -10.56 12.19
C PHE A 249 15.44 -10.27 12.30
N LEU A 250 15.85 -9.02 12.55
CA LEU A 250 17.25 -8.68 12.82
C LEU A 250 17.72 -9.28 14.14
N VAL A 251 16.89 -9.20 15.18
CA VAL A 251 17.18 -9.81 16.50
C VAL A 251 17.38 -11.32 16.35
N LEU A 252 16.43 -12.01 15.74
CA LEU A 252 16.51 -13.47 15.54
C LEU A 252 17.72 -13.83 14.68
N ARG A 253 17.99 -13.11 13.58
CA ARG A 253 19.18 -13.34 12.74
C ARG A 253 20.49 -13.19 13.51
N ALA A 254 20.63 -12.13 14.29
CA ALA A 254 21.86 -11.84 15.05
C ALA A 254 22.17 -12.93 16.09
N LEU A 255 21.13 -13.47 16.72
CA LEU A 255 21.24 -14.44 17.81
C LEU A 255 21.23 -15.90 17.32
N THR A 256 20.77 -16.15 16.10
CA THR A 256 20.77 -17.50 15.52
C THR A 256 22.18 -17.90 15.10
N PRO A 257 22.64 -19.14 15.39
CA PRO A 257 23.93 -19.62 14.92
C PRO A 257 24.05 -19.61 13.40
N ALA A 258 25.23 -19.23 12.87
CA ALA A 258 25.49 -19.09 11.43
C ALA A 258 25.25 -20.36 10.59
N ARG A 259 25.16 -21.54 11.23
CA ARG A 259 24.80 -22.80 10.57
C ARG A 259 23.37 -22.80 10.03
N TYR A 260 22.44 -22.04 10.60
CA TYR A 260 21.04 -22.05 10.15
C TYR A 260 20.88 -21.28 8.84
N ARG A 261 20.10 -21.86 7.92
CA ARG A 261 19.65 -21.13 6.74
C ARG A 261 18.45 -20.27 7.12
N ILE A 262 18.53 -18.98 6.85
CA ILE A 262 17.45 -18.05 7.19
C ILE A 262 16.48 -17.92 6.01
N VAL A 263 15.18 -18.06 6.30
CA VAL A 263 14.07 -17.79 5.39
C VAL A 263 13.15 -16.79 6.08
N ASP A 264 12.85 -15.65 5.44
CA ASP A 264 11.95 -14.65 6.00
C ASP A 264 10.68 -14.43 5.16
N TYR A 265 9.54 -14.36 5.85
CA TYR A 265 8.24 -14.09 5.25
C TYR A 265 7.57 -12.92 5.96
N ASN A 266 7.62 -11.74 5.34
CA ASN A 266 6.89 -10.55 5.78
C ASN A 266 5.79 -10.22 4.77
N ARG A 267 4.60 -10.84 4.88
CA ARG A 267 3.62 -10.83 3.78
C ARG A 267 2.16 -10.92 4.21
N HIS A 268 1.28 -10.55 3.27
CA HIS A 268 -0.18 -10.56 3.44
C HIS A 268 -0.88 -11.81 2.87
N LEU A 269 -0.28 -12.44 1.84
CA LEU A 269 -0.87 -13.57 1.12
C LEU A 269 -0.01 -14.82 1.27
N TRP A 270 -0.69 -15.96 1.42
CA TRP A 270 -0.07 -17.26 1.69
C TRP A 270 -0.58 -18.30 0.70
N GLU A 271 0.36 -18.96 0.02
CA GLU A 271 0.15 -20.05 -0.94
C GLU A 271 0.84 -21.31 -0.40
N ASP A 272 0.42 -22.49 -0.85
CA ASP A 272 0.92 -23.78 -0.34
C ASP A 272 2.44 -23.94 -0.41
N ARG A 273 3.08 -23.34 -1.44
CA ARG A 273 4.53 -23.37 -1.64
C ARG A 273 5.34 -22.80 -0.47
N PHE A 274 4.79 -21.83 0.28
CA PHE A 274 5.52 -21.22 1.39
C PHE A 274 5.62 -22.13 2.61
N PHE A 275 4.80 -23.19 2.65
CA PHE A 275 4.77 -24.15 3.75
C PHE A 275 5.59 -25.42 3.46
N GLU A 276 6.31 -25.47 2.34
CA GLU A 276 7.10 -26.65 1.94
C GLU A 276 8.40 -26.78 2.73
N GLU A 277 9.00 -25.64 3.12
CA GLU A 277 10.25 -25.57 3.85
C GLU A 277 10.20 -26.30 5.20
N LYS A 278 11.29 -27.00 5.54
CA LYS A 278 11.44 -27.75 6.80
C LYS A 278 12.44 -27.09 7.72
N GLY A 279 12.06 -26.91 8.98
CA GLY A 279 12.92 -26.38 10.03
C GLY A 279 12.14 -25.87 11.23
N ILE A 280 12.75 -24.91 11.91
CA ILE A 280 12.17 -24.21 13.06
C ILE A 280 11.49 -22.93 12.56
N VAL A 281 10.24 -22.73 12.95
CA VAL A 281 9.40 -21.61 12.51
C VAL A 281 9.22 -20.63 13.66
N ALA A 282 9.57 -19.37 13.47
CA ALA A 282 9.40 -18.30 14.45
C ALA A 282 8.37 -17.27 13.95
N ILE A 283 7.24 -17.14 14.63
CA ILE A 283 6.13 -16.26 14.22
C ILE A 283 5.96 -15.12 15.23
N THR A 284 6.04 -13.87 14.76
CA THR A 284 5.68 -12.70 15.58
C THR A 284 4.18 -12.41 15.50
N CYS A 285 3.57 -12.08 16.64
CA CYS A 285 2.12 -12.02 16.78
C CYS A 285 1.65 -10.79 17.59
N PHE A 286 0.83 -9.98 16.93
CA PHE A 286 0.03 -8.88 17.49
C PHE A 286 -1.44 -9.30 17.54
N SER A 287 -2.27 -8.68 18.39
CA SER A 287 -3.66 -9.14 18.56
C SER A 287 -4.42 -9.13 17.22
N SER A 288 -4.35 -8.04 16.45
CA SER A 288 -5.03 -7.94 15.15
C SER A 288 -4.61 -8.98 14.10
N ASN A 289 -3.38 -9.51 14.17
CA ASN A 289 -2.89 -10.51 13.23
C ASN A 289 -2.91 -11.94 13.80
N SER A 290 -3.27 -12.12 15.08
CA SER A 290 -3.20 -13.42 15.75
C SER A 290 -4.00 -14.51 15.05
N PRO A 291 -5.21 -14.27 14.50
CA PRO A 291 -5.94 -15.36 13.85
C PRO A 291 -5.29 -15.85 12.56
N GLU A 292 -4.54 -14.97 11.87
CA GLU A 292 -3.75 -15.38 10.71
C GLU A 292 -2.46 -16.06 11.13
N ALA A 293 -1.78 -15.55 12.17
CA ALA A 293 -0.61 -16.19 12.77
C ALA A 293 -0.91 -17.63 13.22
N TYR A 294 -2.05 -17.86 13.88
CA TYR A 294 -2.51 -19.18 14.32
C TYR A 294 -2.82 -20.12 13.15
N ARG A 295 -3.45 -19.60 12.08
CA ARG A 295 -3.70 -20.38 10.86
C ARG A 295 -2.39 -20.87 10.24
N ILE A 296 -1.40 -19.97 10.14
CA ILE A 296 -0.07 -20.26 9.61
C ILE A 296 0.68 -21.26 10.51
N ALA A 297 0.68 -21.03 11.83
CA ALA A 297 1.29 -21.92 12.82
C ALA A 297 0.76 -23.35 12.70
N LYS A 298 -0.57 -23.49 12.64
CA LYS A 298 -1.24 -24.79 12.49
C LYS A 298 -0.82 -25.51 11.21
N GLU A 299 -0.67 -24.79 10.11
CA GLU A 299 -0.29 -25.38 8.82
C GLU A 299 1.18 -25.84 8.81
N TYR A 300 2.11 -25.06 9.35
CA TYR A 300 3.50 -25.50 9.51
C TYR A 300 3.62 -26.71 10.43
N ARG A 301 2.91 -26.70 11.57
CA ARG A 301 2.88 -27.82 12.52
C ARG A 301 2.29 -29.08 11.89
N ARG A 302 1.19 -28.95 11.12
CA ARG A 302 0.59 -30.06 10.36
C ARG A 302 1.58 -30.70 9.38
N ARG A 303 2.51 -29.91 8.84
CA ARG A 303 3.58 -30.38 7.96
C ARG A 303 4.83 -30.84 8.72
N GLY A 304 4.80 -30.94 10.04
CA GLY A 304 5.90 -31.50 10.85
C GLY A 304 7.03 -30.51 11.15
N ASN A 305 6.80 -29.21 11.01
CA ASN A 305 7.74 -28.19 11.50
C ASN A 305 7.52 -27.93 12.99
N THR A 306 8.57 -27.55 13.71
CA THR A 306 8.47 -27.01 15.06
C THR A 306 8.17 -25.52 14.99
N VAL A 307 7.12 -25.08 15.67
CA VAL A 307 6.62 -23.69 15.63
C VAL A 307 6.77 -23.03 17.00
N ILE A 308 7.45 -21.88 17.00
CA ILE A 308 7.59 -20.98 18.14
C ILE A 308 6.86 -19.68 17.83
N MET A 309 6.05 -19.21 18.76
CA MET A 309 5.36 -17.93 18.64
C MET A 309 5.85 -16.93 19.70
N GLY A 310 5.89 -15.66 19.34
CA GLY A 310 6.22 -14.57 20.25
C GLY A 310 5.54 -13.26 19.87
N GLY A 311 5.86 -12.20 20.60
CA GLY A 311 5.31 -10.86 20.38
C GLY A 311 4.23 -10.47 21.39
N PRO A 312 3.66 -9.26 21.26
CA PRO A 312 2.80 -8.67 22.27
C PRO A 312 1.57 -9.51 22.62
N HIS A 313 0.93 -10.12 21.63
CA HIS A 313 -0.28 -10.91 21.88
C HIS A 313 0.02 -12.18 22.69
N VAL A 314 1.06 -12.91 22.26
CA VAL A 314 1.52 -14.14 22.91
C VAL A 314 2.00 -13.87 24.34
N THR A 315 2.58 -12.69 24.60
CA THR A 315 3.00 -12.30 25.95
C THR A 315 1.83 -12.21 26.93
N PHE A 316 0.65 -11.78 26.49
CA PHE A 316 -0.53 -11.66 27.34
C PHE A 316 -1.47 -12.87 27.28
N PHE A 317 -1.45 -13.63 26.17
CA PHE A 317 -2.24 -14.85 26.00
C PHE A 317 -1.36 -16.03 25.53
N PRO A 318 -0.40 -16.48 26.38
CA PRO A 318 0.48 -17.59 26.02
C PRO A 318 -0.29 -18.90 25.86
N ASP A 319 -1.28 -19.17 26.72
CA ASP A 319 -2.06 -20.41 26.67
C ASP A 319 -2.90 -20.51 25.39
N GLU A 320 -3.50 -19.41 24.94
CA GLU A 320 -4.22 -19.34 23.65
C GLU A 320 -3.28 -19.66 22.48
N ALA A 321 -2.09 -19.05 22.46
CA ALA A 321 -1.11 -19.31 21.40
C ALA A 321 -0.59 -20.76 21.40
N LEU A 322 -0.42 -21.36 22.58
CA LEU A 322 0.05 -22.73 22.76
C LEU A 322 -0.89 -23.80 22.19
N GLU A 323 -2.15 -23.47 21.88
CA GLU A 323 -3.02 -24.38 21.14
C GLU A 323 -2.55 -24.57 19.68
N PHE A 324 -1.83 -23.60 19.12
CA PHE A 324 -1.48 -23.53 17.70
C PHE A 324 0.01 -23.76 17.40
N CYS A 325 0.89 -23.66 18.40
CA CYS A 325 2.33 -23.84 18.26
C CYS A 325 2.91 -24.85 19.28
N ASP A 326 4.21 -25.10 19.22
CA ASP A 326 4.92 -26.04 20.11
C ASP A 326 5.53 -25.32 21.32
N ALA A 327 5.97 -24.08 21.14
CA ALA A 327 6.49 -23.24 22.20
C ALA A 327 6.11 -21.76 22.05
N VAL A 328 6.11 -21.02 23.16
CA VAL A 328 5.87 -19.57 23.19
C VAL A 328 6.97 -18.83 23.93
N VAL A 329 7.24 -17.60 23.47
CA VAL A 329 8.11 -16.63 24.16
C VAL A 329 7.25 -15.54 24.78
N VAL A 330 7.30 -15.44 26.11
CA VAL A 330 6.60 -14.40 26.89
C VAL A 330 7.61 -13.29 27.19
N GLY A 331 7.40 -12.10 26.63
CA GLY A 331 8.33 -10.97 26.75
C GLY A 331 9.40 -10.94 25.67
N GLU A 332 10.61 -10.48 26.04
CA GLU A 332 11.69 -10.12 25.12
C GLU A 332 12.52 -11.36 24.72
N VAL A 333 12.69 -11.61 23.42
CA VAL A 333 13.28 -12.86 22.93
C VAL A 333 14.80 -12.93 23.11
N GLU A 334 15.45 -11.77 23.21
CA GLU A 334 16.91 -11.61 23.22
C GLU A 334 17.59 -12.51 24.26
N GLY A 335 16.99 -12.62 25.45
CA GLY A 335 17.54 -13.38 26.57
C GLY A 335 17.30 -14.88 26.54
N VAL A 336 16.47 -15.40 25.63
CA VAL A 336 16.08 -16.82 25.60
C VAL A 336 16.26 -17.50 24.25
N TRP A 337 16.52 -16.75 23.17
CA TRP A 337 16.59 -17.31 21.83
C TRP A 337 17.63 -18.43 21.66
N GLU A 338 18.83 -18.25 22.22
CA GLU A 338 19.88 -19.26 22.13
C GLU A 338 19.53 -20.54 22.91
N GLU A 339 18.85 -20.39 24.06
CA GLU A 339 18.34 -21.53 24.83
C GLU A 339 17.29 -22.30 24.03
N ILE A 340 16.38 -21.58 23.36
CA ILE A 340 15.36 -22.19 22.47
C ILE A 340 16.03 -23.00 21.35
N ILE A 341 17.05 -22.44 20.69
CA ILE A 341 17.79 -23.16 19.64
C ILE A 341 18.48 -24.40 20.19
N SER A 342 19.12 -24.29 21.37
CA SER A 342 19.75 -25.43 22.04
C SER A 342 18.73 -26.51 22.39
N ASP A 343 17.59 -26.15 22.98
CA ASP A 343 16.56 -27.11 23.36
C ASP A 343 15.92 -27.78 22.14
N TYR A 344 15.73 -27.03 21.04
CA TYR A 344 15.28 -27.58 19.77
C TYR A 344 16.27 -28.62 19.21
N GLU A 345 17.57 -28.31 19.20
CA GLU A 345 18.61 -29.23 18.72
C GLU A 345 18.75 -30.49 19.57
N ASN A 346 18.48 -30.38 20.87
CA ASN A 346 18.52 -31.50 21.82
C ASN A 346 17.19 -32.26 21.94
N GLY A 347 16.14 -31.84 21.24
CA GLY A 347 14.80 -32.46 21.32
C GLY A 347 14.11 -32.26 22.69
N CYS A 348 14.52 -31.25 23.46
CA CYS A 348 13.99 -30.94 24.79
C CYS A 348 13.30 -29.57 24.86
N LEU A 349 12.70 -29.13 23.75
CA LEU A 349 11.97 -27.87 23.65
C LEU A 349 10.89 -27.75 24.74
N ARG A 350 10.97 -26.69 25.53
CA ARG A 350 9.96 -26.36 26.54
C ARG A 350 8.75 -25.68 25.88
N ARG A 351 7.59 -25.78 26.53
CA ARG A 351 6.39 -25.09 26.03
C ARG A 351 6.43 -23.58 26.22
N VAL A 352 7.03 -23.08 27.31
CA VAL A 352 7.04 -21.64 27.63
C VAL A 352 8.45 -21.18 27.96
N TYR A 353 8.89 -20.11 27.32
CA TYR A 353 10.13 -19.40 27.59
C TYR A 353 9.85 -17.99 28.13
N GLN A 354 10.42 -17.66 29.28
CA GLN A 354 10.28 -16.33 29.90
C GLN A 354 11.40 -15.41 29.41
N GLY A 355 11.04 -14.54 28.48
CA GLY A 355 11.94 -13.63 27.81
C GLY A 355 12.51 -12.52 28.72
N SER A 356 13.73 -12.10 28.41
CA SER A 356 14.40 -10.97 29.02
C SER A 356 15.25 -10.24 27.97
N CYS A 357 15.79 -9.07 28.33
CA CYS A 357 16.57 -8.24 27.40
C CYS A 357 17.92 -7.91 28.05
N PRO A 358 18.84 -8.89 28.12
CA PRO A 358 20.10 -8.71 28.82
C PRO A 358 21.09 -7.89 27.96
N PRO A 359 21.85 -6.95 28.53
CA PRO A 359 22.62 -5.96 27.77
C PRO A 359 23.61 -6.53 26.76
N GLU A 360 24.23 -7.68 27.07
CA GLU A 360 25.18 -8.35 26.20
C GLU A 360 24.55 -8.91 24.93
N LYS A 361 23.30 -9.39 25.00
CA LYS A 361 22.54 -9.84 23.82
C LYS A 361 22.11 -8.68 22.96
N VAL A 362 21.67 -7.58 23.58
CA VAL A 362 21.34 -6.33 22.88
C VAL A 362 22.55 -5.81 22.13
N ARG A 363 23.73 -5.79 22.76
CA ARG A 363 24.97 -5.37 22.10
C ARG A 363 25.30 -6.24 20.88
N ARG A 364 25.12 -7.56 20.96
CA ARG A 364 25.33 -8.45 19.81
C ARG A 364 24.38 -8.16 18.64
N VAL A 365 23.12 -7.82 18.93
CA VAL A 365 22.17 -7.38 17.90
C VAL A 365 22.64 -6.07 17.25
N VAL A 366 23.08 -5.11 18.07
CA VAL A 366 23.63 -3.83 17.60
C VAL A 366 24.84 -4.03 16.70
N GLU A 367 25.80 -4.88 17.09
CA GLU A 367 26.95 -5.21 16.25
C GLU A 367 26.53 -5.83 14.91
N PHE A 368 25.58 -6.78 14.93
CA PHE A 368 25.03 -7.35 13.70
C PHE A 368 24.38 -6.27 12.81
N MET A 369 23.66 -5.32 13.39
CA MET A 369 23.02 -4.22 12.65
C MET A 369 24.03 -3.28 11.96
N LYS A 370 25.30 -3.23 12.39
CA LYS A 370 26.36 -2.46 11.72
C LYS A 370 26.76 -3.07 10.36
N GLU A 371 26.47 -4.35 10.14
CA GLU A 371 26.91 -5.11 8.96
C GLU A 371 25.77 -5.42 7.97
N VAL A 372 24.51 -5.19 8.33
CA VAL A 372 23.38 -5.49 7.45
C VAL A 372 23.14 -4.38 6.41
N PRO A 373 22.58 -4.72 5.22
CA PRO A 373 22.21 -3.72 4.22
C PRO A 373 21.25 -2.66 4.76
N ALA A 374 21.38 -1.41 4.30
CA ALA A 374 20.64 -0.27 4.84
C ALA A 374 19.12 -0.38 4.66
N ASN A 375 18.66 -1.14 3.67
CA ASN A 375 17.23 -1.38 3.47
C ASN A 375 16.60 -2.22 4.59
N MET A 376 17.36 -3.08 5.27
CA MET A 376 16.89 -3.87 6.42
C MET A 376 16.77 -3.03 7.69
N LEU A 377 17.50 -1.92 7.78
CA LEU A 377 17.45 -1.00 8.92
C LEU A 377 16.25 -0.04 8.86
N PHE A 378 15.67 0.15 7.67
CA PHE A 378 14.58 1.09 7.46
C PHE A 378 13.29 0.63 8.16
N GLY A 379 12.96 1.27 9.30
CA GLY A 379 11.85 0.87 10.16
C GLY A 379 12.18 -0.27 11.13
N SER A 380 13.47 -0.46 11.44
CA SER A 380 13.95 -1.39 12.48
C SER A 380 14.93 -0.75 13.46
N LEU A 381 15.35 0.49 13.22
CA LEU A 381 16.29 1.19 14.07
C LEU A 381 15.60 1.67 15.35
N GLU A 382 16.17 1.36 16.50
CA GLU A 382 15.64 1.75 17.80
C GLU A 382 16.78 2.35 18.63
N ALA A 383 16.69 3.63 18.99
CA ALA A 383 17.65 4.26 19.90
C ALA A 383 17.24 4.01 21.36
N THR A 384 15.93 4.00 21.60
CA THR A 384 15.30 3.82 22.91
C THR A 384 14.08 2.91 22.81
N ARG A 385 13.90 2.05 23.82
CA ARG A 385 12.73 1.18 23.98
C ARG A 385 11.94 1.59 25.21
N GLY A 386 10.65 1.89 25.03
CA GLY A 386 9.75 2.34 26.10
C GLY A 386 9.39 3.83 26.05
N CYS A 387 8.60 4.27 27.03
CA CYS A 387 8.11 5.64 27.12
C CYS A 387 8.02 6.10 28.57
N LYS A 388 8.36 7.38 28.83
CA LYS A 388 8.23 8.02 30.15
C LYS A 388 6.77 8.23 30.58
N PHE A 389 5.84 8.23 29.63
CA PHE A 389 4.42 8.33 29.90
C PHE A 389 3.79 6.95 30.08
N ARG A 390 2.90 6.83 31.07
CA ARG A 390 2.13 5.62 31.37
C ARG A 390 0.67 5.85 31.03
N CYS A 391 0.37 6.00 29.75
CA CYS A 391 -1.00 6.25 29.31
C CYS A 391 -1.86 5.00 29.57
N HIS A 392 -3.02 5.18 30.21
CA HIS A 392 -3.94 4.11 30.62
C HIS A 392 -4.31 3.11 29.50
N PHE A 393 -4.42 3.60 28.26
CA PHE A 393 -4.74 2.79 27.09
C PHE A 393 -3.55 2.07 26.44
N CYS A 394 -2.31 2.42 26.82
CA CYS A 394 -1.10 1.99 26.12
C CYS A 394 -0.59 0.65 26.67
N THR A 395 -0.17 -0.26 25.78
CA THR A 395 0.39 -1.57 26.16
C THR A 395 1.89 -1.54 26.44
N SER A 396 2.62 -0.56 25.93
CA SER A 396 4.09 -0.48 26.05
C SER A 396 4.59 -0.57 27.50
N PRO A 397 3.99 0.11 28.51
CA PRO A 397 4.43 -0.02 29.90
C PRO A 397 4.33 -1.46 30.42
N ALA A 398 3.25 -2.17 30.08
CA ALA A 398 3.05 -3.55 30.52
C ALA A 398 4.00 -4.53 29.83
N LEU A 399 4.20 -4.38 28.51
CA LEU A 399 5.12 -5.22 27.73
C LEU A 399 6.56 -5.15 28.26
N LEU A 400 7.02 -3.94 28.59
CA LEU A 400 8.38 -3.72 29.09
C LEU A 400 8.50 -3.90 30.61
N LYS A 401 7.39 -4.21 31.31
CA LYS A 401 7.32 -4.27 32.78
C LYS A 401 7.85 -2.97 33.42
N GLY A 402 7.52 -1.83 32.82
CA GLY A 402 7.94 -0.50 33.25
C GLY A 402 9.41 -0.15 32.97
N ARG A 403 10.18 -1.03 32.31
CA ARG A 403 11.59 -0.77 31.95
C ARG A 403 11.71 0.19 30.78
N SER A 404 12.87 0.81 30.68
CA SER A 404 13.28 1.65 29.57
C SER A 404 14.71 1.30 29.19
N LEU A 405 14.96 1.10 27.90
CA LEU A 405 16.27 0.73 27.37
C LEU A 405 16.77 1.82 26.43
N ARG A 406 18.09 1.95 26.33
CA ARG A 406 18.79 2.90 25.46
C ARG A 406 19.99 2.19 24.85
N ALA A 407 20.14 2.27 23.54
CA ALA A 407 21.41 2.00 22.89
C ALA A 407 22.40 3.11 23.23
N THR A 408 23.70 2.86 23.10
CA THR A 408 24.68 3.97 23.21
C THR A 408 24.53 4.90 22.00
N VAL A 409 24.87 6.19 22.16
CA VAL A 409 24.81 7.13 21.04
C VAL A 409 25.80 6.72 19.96
N GLU A 410 26.97 6.26 20.40
CA GLU A 410 28.08 5.77 19.57
C GLU A 410 27.62 4.61 18.68
N ASP A 411 26.93 3.62 19.24
CA ASP A 411 26.41 2.47 18.49
C ASP A 411 25.44 2.90 17.38
N ILE A 412 24.52 3.82 17.68
CA ILE A 412 23.56 4.33 16.69
C ILE A 412 24.28 5.10 15.58
N VAL A 413 25.26 5.94 15.95
CA VAL A 413 26.07 6.70 14.99
C VAL A 413 26.88 5.77 14.10
N GLU A 414 27.45 4.69 14.64
CA GLU A 414 28.19 3.70 13.86
C GLU A 414 27.29 2.96 12.87
N ILE A 415 26.15 2.44 13.32
CA ILE A 415 25.15 1.80 12.45
C ILE A 415 24.79 2.73 11.28
N LEU A 416 24.44 3.98 11.58
CA LEU A 416 24.05 4.95 10.57
C LEU A 416 25.21 5.40 9.68
N THR A 417 26.45 5.42 10.19
CA THR A 417 27.64 5.75 9.40
C THR A 417 27.92 4.69 8.33
N GLN A 418 27.70 3.42 8.64
CA GLN A 418 27.81 2.34 7.64
C GLN A 418 26.62 2.40 6.67
N ALA A 419 25.40 2.44 7.19
CA ALA A 419 24.18 2.41 6.40
C ALA A 419 24.02 3.62 5.45
N ARG A 420 24.54 4.80 5.84
CA ARG A 420 24.43 6.02 5.03
C ARG A 420 25.17 5.96 3.69
N ARG A 421 26.05 4.98 3.50
CA ARG A 421 26.71 4.72 2.20
C ARG A 421 25.74 4.21 1.14
N GLU A 422 24.64 3.58 1.56
CA GLU A 422 23.63 3.01 0.67
C GLU A 422 22.33 3.83 0.65
N ARG A 423 22.00 4.52 1.75
CA ARG A 423 20.75 5.29 1.87
C ARG A 423 20.91 6.47 2.83
N ASP A 424 20.34 7.62 2.51
CA ASP A 424 20.46 8.83 3.33
C ASP A 424 19.24 9.13 4.22
N SER A 425 18.24 8.23 4.27
CA SER A 425 16.98 8.43 4.98
C SER A 425 16.58 7.23 5.84
N PHE A 426 16.30 7.49 7.13
CA PHE A 426 16.06 6.47 8.15
C PHE A 426 14.81 6.78 8.99
N TYR A 427 14.25 5.75 9.63
CA TYR A 427 13.13 5.92 10.56
C TYR A 427 13.37 5.09 11.82
N PHE A 428 13.34 5.75 12.97
CA PHE A 428 13.47 5.17 14.29
C PHE A 428 12.09 4.71 14.80
N VAL A 429 11.99 3.45 15.22
CA VAL A 429 10.73 2.83 15.69
C VAL A 429 10.49 2.95 17.20
N ASP A 430 11.31 3.75 17.87
CA ASP A 430 11.16 4.13 19.28
C ASP A 430 9.71 4.46 19.64
N ASN A 431 9.26 4.02 20.81
CA ASN A 431 7.94 4.46 21.31
C ASN A 431 7.92 5.96 21.61
N ASN A 432 9.07 6.50 22.01
CA ASN A 432 9.31 7.92 22.19
C ASN A 432 10.81 8.19 22.14
N ILE A 433 11.35 8.70 21.03
CA ILE A 433 12.80 9.01 20.94
C ILE A 433 13.24 10.09 21.94
N TYR A 434 12.30 10.87 22.48
CA TYR A 434 12.53 11.86 23.55
C TYR A 434 12.14 11.32 24.94
N LEU A 435 12.28 10.00 25.12
CA LEU A 435 12.13 9.29 26.39
C LEU A 435 13.00 9.91 27.49
N ASP A 436 14.28 10.14 27.18
CA ASP A 436 15.23 10.83 28.05
C ASP A 436 15.73 12.09 27.31
N PRO A 437 15.37 13.29 27.79
CA PRO A 437 15.78 14.54 27.15
C PRO A 437 17.29 14.74 26.99
N SER A 438 18.10 14.27 27.95
CA SER A 438 19.56 14.43 27.87
C SER A 438 20.11 13.54 26.77
N TYR A 439 19.78 12.24 26.83
CA TYR A 439 20.20 11.27 25.82
C TYR A 439 19.73 11.67 24.41
N ALA A 440 18.48 12.12 24.27
CA ALA A 440 17.94 12.51 22.98
C ALA A 440 18.71 13.70 22.38
N LYS A 441 19.08 14.70 23.19
CA LYS A 441 19.89 15.83 22.72
C LYS A 441 21.31 15.41 22.34
N ASP A 442 21.92 14.50 23.10
CA ASP A 442 23.24 13.95 22.78
C ASP A 442 23.20 13.18 21.46
N LEU A 443 22.18 12.33 21.26
CA LEU A 443 21.93 11.65 20.01
C LEU A 443 21.73 12.65 18.86
N PHE A 444 20.84 13.63 19.00
CA PHE A 444 20.58 14.59 17.92
C PHE A 444 21.84 15.36 17.53
N ARG A 445 22.67 15.79 18.49
CA ARG A 445 23.97 16.42 18.19
C ARG A 445 24.88 15.49 17.40
N ALA A 446 24.96 14.21 17.80
CA ALA A 446 25.81 13.23 17.14
C ALA A 446 25.33 12.85 15.72
N LEU A 447 24.04 13.05 15.41
CA LEU A 447 23.49 12.83 14.07
C LEU A 447 23.81 13.98 13.09
N ILE A 448 24.07 15.21 13.56
CA ILE A 448 24.32 16.39 12.70
C ILE A 448 25.42 16.14 11.64
N PRO A 449 26.61 15.60 11.99
CA PRO A 449 27.68 15.40 11.01
C PRO A 449 27.36 14.35 9.94
N LEU A 450 26.40 13.46 10.21
CA LEU A 450 26.02 12.39 9.29
C LEU A 450 25.25 12.90 8.06
N LYS A 451 24.65 14.10 8.14
CA LYS A 451 23.88 14.73 7.04
C LYS A 451 22.80 13.81 6.45
N ILE A 452 22.15 13.03 7.30
CA ILE A 452 21.04 12.13 6.94
C ILE A 452 19.70 12.83 7.16
N LYS A 453 18.64 12.29 6.56
CA LYS A 453 17.26 12.56 6.97
C LYS A 453 16.79 11.47 7.92
N TRP A 454 16.04 11.85 8.95
CA TRP A 454 15.46 10.85 9.84
C TRP A 454 14.07 11.25 10.35
N GLY A 455 13.35 10.27 10.87
CA GLY A 455 12.07 10.48 11.55
C GLY A 455 11.87 9.48 12.69
N SER A 456 10.95 9.77 13.59
CA SER A 456 10.59 8.86 14.70
C SER A 456 9.22 9.20 15.30
N SER A 457 8.77 8.42 16.26
CA SER A 457 7.69 8.82 17.17
C SER A 457 8.27 9.61 18.35
N ILE A 458 7.63 10.72 18.69
CA ILE A 458 8.06 11.63 19.74
C ILE A 458 6.85 12.19 20.49
N SER A 459 7.01 12.49 21.77
CA SER A 459 6.00 13.21 22.53
C SER A 459 6.14 14.74 22.36
N ILE A 460 5.01 15.45 22.41
CA ILE A 460 4.95 16.90 22.12
C ILE A 460 5.75 17.76 23.11
N ASP A 461 6.07 17.23 24.29
CA ASP A 461 6.83 17.95 25.31
C ASP A 461 8.25 18.33 24.87
N VAL A 462 8.80 17.66 23.84
CA VAL A 462 10.04 18.10 23.18
C VAL A 462 9.96 19.56 22.71
N ALA A 463 8.77 20.04 22.34
CA ALA A 463 8.58 21.40 21.87
C ALA A 463 8.74 22.44 22.98
N ARG A 464 8.72 22.06 24.27
CA ARG A 464 9.03 22.98 25.37
C ARG A 464 10.54 23.21 25.55
N ASP A 465 11.39 22.33 25.01
CA ASP A 465 12.84 22.46 25.06
C ASP A 465 13.35 23.11 23.76
N ASP A 466 13.68 24.41 23.82
CA ASP A 466 14.17 25.18 22.67
C ASP A 466 15.43 24.59 22.04
N GLU A 467 16.33 24.03 22.87
CA GLU A 467 17.53 23.38 22.40
C GLU A 467 17.18 22.10 21.63
N ALA A 468 16.31 21.26 22.19
CA ALA A 468 15.88 20.03 21.52
C ALA A 468 15.19 20.33 20.18
N VAL A 469 14.34 21.35 20.11
CA VAL A 469 13.67 21.78 18.86
C VAL A 469 14.70 22.21 17.81
N SER A 470 15.73 22.97 18.21
CA SER A 470 16.81 23.38 17.31
C SER A 470 17.61 22.17 16.80
N LEU A 471 17.96 21.26 17.72
CA LEU A 471 18.70 20.03 17.42
C LEU A 471 17.93 19.06 16.51
N LEU A 472 16.61 18.95 16.65
CA LEU A 472 15.78 18.17 15.71
C LEU A 472 16.02 18.63 14.28
N ARG A 473 15.92 19.95 14.01
CA ARG A 473 16.10 20.46 12.65
C ARG A 473 17.53 20.29 12.14
N LEU A 474 18.52 20.60 12.98
CA LEU A 474 19.94 20.55 12.62
C LEU A 474 20.42 19.12 12.35
N SER A 475 19.91 18.14 13.09
CA SER A 475 20.23 16.72 12.93
C SER A 475 19.61 16.08 11.70
N GLY A 476 18.79 16.81 10.95
CA GLY A 476 18.11 16.30 9.76
C GLY A 476 16.77 15.61 10.03
N CYS A 477 16.14 15.85 11.18
CA CYS A 477 14.79 15.35 11.43
C CYS A 477 13.80 15.96 10.44
N ASP A 478 13.21 15.12 9.60
CA ASP A 478 12.25 15.54 8.58
C ASP A 478 10.82 15.41 9.08
N LEU A 479 10.46 14.27 9.67
CA LEU A 479 9.10 13.95 10.09
C LEU A 479 9.05 13.28 11.46
N VAL A 480 8.28 13.86 12.39
CA VAL A 480 7.96 13.22 13.68
C VAL A 480 6.50 12.82 13.78
N GLY A 481 6.24 11.63 14.31
CA GLY A 481 4.92 11.17 14.69
C GLY A 481 4.58 11.61 16.11
N ILE A 482 3.49 12.35 16.29
CA ILE A 482 3.01 12.78 17.62
C ILE A 482 1.59 12.28 17.80
N GLY A 483 1.34 11.58 18.91
CA GLY A 483 -0.01 11.23 19.33
C GLY A 483 -0.61 12.35 20.16
N TYR A 484 -1.68 12.98 19.69
CA TYR A 484 -2.41 14.02 20.42
C TYR A 484 -3.51 13.40 21.28
N GLU A 485 -4.15 12.36 20.77
CA GLU A 485 -5.23 11.56 21.35
C GLU A 485 -6.51 12.31 21.72
N ILE A 486 -6.41 13.51 22.28
CA ILE A 486 -7.51 14.30 22.83
C ILE A 486 -7.41 15.77 22.42
N THR A 487 -8.50 16.51 22.57
CA THR A 487 -8.54 17.98 22.43
C THR A 487 -8.55 18.66 23.80
N ARG A 488 -8.40 20.00 23.81
CA ARG A 488 -8.49 20.84 25.03
C ARG A 488 -9.82 20.67 25.79
N SER A 489 -10.91 20.36 25.08
CA SER A 489 -12.24 20.23 25.67
C SER A 489 -12.42 18.88 26.41
N SER A 490 -11.61 17.87 26.08
CA SER A 490 -11.71 16.53 26.66
C SER A 490 -11.48 16.53 28.18
N GLY A 491 -12.27 15.71 28.88
CA GLY A 491 -12.11 15.46 30.32
C GLY A 491 -10.89 14.60 30.67
N GLU A 492 -10.36 13.83 29.71
CA GLU A 492 -9.22 12.93 29.92
C GLU A 492 -7.94 13.67 30.35
N LYS A 493 -7.86 14.99 30.10
CA LYS A 493 -6.79 15.86 30.60
C LYS A 493 -6.60 15.78 32.13
N ALA A 494 -7.66 15.47 32.88
CA ALA A 494 -7.61 15.33 34.33
C ALA A 494 -6.71 14.17 34.79
N ARG A 495 -6.44 13.18 33.91
CA ARG A 495 -5.50 12.08 34.19
C ARG A 495 -4.03 12.54 34.20
N GLY A 496 -3.72 13.74 33.71
CA GLY A 496 -2.37 14.28 33.66
C GLY A 496 -1.44 13.55 32.68
N GLY A 497 -0.14 13.55 32.97
CA GLY A 497 0.87 12.94 32.10
C GLY A 497 0.87 13.53 30.69
N LYS A 498 0.82 12.69 29.65
CA LYS A 498 0.81 13.14 28.25
C LYS A 498 -0.41 14.01 27.90
N PHE A 499 -1.52 13.86 28.62
CA PHE A 499 -2.75 14.60 28.36
C PHE A 499 -2.75 16.02 28.95
N SER A 500 -1.81 16.36 29.82
CA SER A 500 -1.70 17.72 30.39
C SER A 500 -1.29 18.76 29.34
N PHE A 501 -0.81 18.34 28.18
CA PHE A 501 -0.40 19.22 27.08
C PHE A 501 -1.57 19.63 26.18
N ALA A 502 -2.79 19.15 26.43
CA ALA A 502 -3.95 19.38 25.55
C ALA A 502 -4.27 20.87 25.35
N GLN A 503 -3.95 21.72 26.32
CA GLN A 503 -4.15 23.17 26.23
C GLN A 503 -3.13 23.84 25.28
N GLU A 504 -1.94 23.28 25.15
CA GLU A 504 -0.79 23.87 24.46
C GLU A 504 -0.50 23.20 23.11
N TYR A 505 -1.21 22.12 22.74
CA TYR A 505 -0.92 21.36 21.53
C TYR A 505 -0.79 22.23 20.28
N LEU A 506 -1.68 23.20 20.05
CA LEU A 506 -1.62 24.09 18.88
C LEU A 506 -0.34 24.92 18.86
N GLU A 507 0.01 25.52 20.00
CA GLU A 507 1.19 26.37 20.14
C GLU A 507 2.49 25.58 19.98
N LEU A 508 2.60 24.45 20.68
CA LEU A 508 3.77 23.57 20.61
C LEU A 508 3.96 22.98 19.21
N THR A 509 2.87 22.63 18.52
CA THR A 509 2.94 22.15 17.13
C THR A 509 3.39 23.27 16.18
N ALA A 510 2.87 24.48 16.36
CA ALA A 510 3.27 25.64 15.57
C ALA A 510 4.77 25.93 15.74
N LYS A 511 5.30 25.78 16.96
CA LYS A 511 6.74 25.92 17.25
C LYS A 511 7.60 24.90 16.49
N LEU A 512 7.24 23.61 16.51
CA LEU A 512 7.93 22.58 15.73
C LEU A 512 7.91 22.87 14.22
N ARG A 513 6.73 23.27 13.71
CA ARG A 513 6.58 23.62 12.29
C ARG A 513 7.40 24.83 11.90
N LYS A 514 7.45 25.88 12.75
CA LYS A 514 8.27 27.08 12.52
C LYS A 514 9.77 26.74 12.50
N ALA A 515 10.19 25.74 13.27
CA ALA A 515 11.55 25.21 13.22
C ALA A 515 11.83 24.34 11.99
N GLY A 516 10.82 24.09 11.13
CA GLY A 516 10.97 23.31 9.91
C GLY A 516 10.89 21.80 10.11
N VAL A 517 10.32 21.33 11.23
CA VAL A 517 10.08 19.90 11.51
C VAL A 517 8.65 19.55 11.09
N ASN A 518 8.48 18.56 10.20
CA ASN A 518 7.15 18.10 9.83
C ASN A 518 6.56 17.23 10.95
N VAL A 519 5.24 17.33 11.14
CA VAL A 519 4.51 16.56 12.15
C VAL A 519 3.47 15.68 11.47
N LYS A 520 3.48 14.38 11.76
CA LYS A 520 2.38 13.46 11.51
C LYS A 520 1.56 13.35 12.80
N ALA A 521 0.32 13.82 12.76
CA ALA A 521 -0.55 13.83 13.94
C ALA A 521 -1.41 12.55 14.00
N ASN A 522 -1.34 11.85 15.12
CA ASN A 522 -2.17 10.67 15.40
C ASN A 522 -3.21 11.04 16.46
N PHE A 523 -4.46 10.66 16.21
CA PHE A 523 -5.61 10.93 17.06
C PHE A 523 -6.33 9.65 17.41
N MET A 524 -7.04 9.73 18.53
CA MET A 524 -7.86 8.66 19.06
C MET A 524 -9.24 9.20 19.40
N PHE A 525 -10.26 8.40 19.20
CA PHE A 525 -11.64 8.74 19.57
C PHE A 525 -12.28 7.55 20.27
N GLY A 526 -13.20 7.81 21.19
CA GLY A 526 -13.94 6.78 21.92
C GLY A 526 -13.45 6.55 23.35
N PHE A 527 -12.83 7.55 23.98
CA PHE A 527 -12.67 7.55 25.44
C PHE A 527 -14.04 7.55 26.11
N LEU A 528 -14.21 6.97 27.30
CA LEU A 528 -15.55 6.77 27.92
C LEU A 528 -16.34 8.07 28.11
N GLY A 529 -15.66 9.22 28.23
CA GLY A 529 -16.27 10.54 28.28
C GLY A 529 -16.80 11.06 26.92
N ASP A 530 -16.42 10.44 25.82
CA ASP A 530 -16.67 10.92 24.46
C ASP A 530 -18.14 10.82 24.06
N THR A 531 -18.55 11.79 23.23
CA THR A 531 -19.86 11.84 22.59
C THR A 531 -19.67 12.16 21.11
N TRP A 532 -20.69 11.94 20.29
CA TRP A 532 -20.62 12.25 18.86
C TRP A 532 -20.16 13.69 18.55
N PRO A 533 -20.62 14.74 19.26
CA PRO A 533 -20.09 16.09 19.07
C PRO A 533 -18.56 16.23 19.24
N HIS A 534 -17.93 15.45 20.11
CA HIS A 534 -16.48 15.55 20.34
C HIS A 534 -15.66 15.12 19.12
N ILE A 535 -16.20 14.28 18.22
CA ILE A 535 -15.49 13.92 16.99
C ILE A 535 -15.30 15.14 16.09
N PHE A 536 -16.27 16.07 16.07
CA PHE A 536 -16.18 17.30 15.28
C PHE A 536 -15.24 18.32 15.92
N ASP A 537 -15.15 18.36 17.24
CA ASP A 537 -14.12 19.15 17.93
C ASP A 537 -12.71 18.62 17.60
N LEU A 538 -12.51 17.30 17.65
CA LEU A 538 -11.28 16.64 17.23
C LEU A 538 -10.94 16.95 15.77
N TRP A 539 -11.95 16.97 14.89
CA TRP A 539 -11.81 17.32 13.48
C TRP A 539 -11.39 18.77 13.27
N SER A 540 -12.07 19.72 13.93
CA SER A 540 -11.71 21.14 13.89
C SER A 540 -10.30 21.37 14.44
N PHE A 541 -9.94 20.67 15.52
CA PHE A 541 -8.60 20.75 16.10
C PHE A 541 -7.54 20.24 15.12
N ALA A 542 -7.74 19.06 14.53
CA ALA A 542 -6.82 18.49 13.55
C ALA A 542 -6.65 19.38 12.31
N PHE A 543 -7.73 20.01 11.84
CA PHE A 543 -7.67 20.99 10.76
C PHE A 543 -6.77 22.20 11.09
N ARG A 544 -6.91 22.73 12.31
CA ARG A 544 -6.15 23.90 12.80
C ARG A 544 -4.66 23.64 12.99
N LEU A 545 -4.24 22.39 13.25
CA LEU A 545 -2.81 22.06 13.38
C LEU A 545 -2.03 22.36 12.09
N GLY A 546 -2.70 22.26 10.93
CA GLY A 546 -2.08 22.60 9.65
C GLY A 546 -0.95 21.64 9.25
N VAL A 547 -1.00 20.39 9.70
CA VAL A 547 0.07 19.39 9.53
C VAL A 547 -0.04 18.64 8.20
N PRO A 548 1.07 18.08 7.66
CA PRO A 548 1.07 17.36 6.40
C PRO A 548 0.21 16.09 6.41
N ALA A 549 0.17 15.35 7.52
CA ALA A 549 -0.53 14.08 7.63
C ALA A 549 -1.25 13.94 8.99
N THR A 550 -2.45 13.37 8.95
CA THR A 550 -3.30 13.10 10.12
C THR A 550 -3.88 11.70 10.04
N ILE A 551 -3.93 10.98 11.17
CA ILE A 551 -4.53 9.64 11.28
C ILE A 551 -5.51 9.64 12.45
N LEU A 552 -6.71 9.13 12.22
CA LEU A 552 -7.73 8.91 13.25
C LEU A 552 -7.92 7.41 13.51
N SER A 553 -7.94 7.04 14.78
CA SER A 553 -8.16 5.68 15.26
C SER A 553 -9.23 5.62 16.35
N PHE A 554 -9.83 4.46 16.56
CA PHE A 554 -10.62 4.20 17.76
C PHE A 554 -9.73 3.79 18.92
N LEU A 555 -10.10 4.24 20.12
CA LEU A 555 -9.62 3.66 21.36
C LEU A 555 -9.95 2.18 21.37
N THR A 556 -8.91 1.35 21.46
CA THR A 556 -9.04 -0.10 21.45
C THR A 556 -8.45 -0.65 22.74
N PRO A 557 -9.21 -1.42 23.54
CA PRO A 557 -8.68 -2.10 24.70
C PRO A 557 -7.73 -3.20 24.23
N LEU A 558 -6.44 -2.91 24.17
CA LEU A 558 -5.43 -3.89 23.78
C LEU A 558 -4.98 -4.69 25.00
N PRO A 559 -4.79 -6.01 24.88
CA PRO A 559 -4.36 -6.87 25.98
C PRO A 559 -3.12 -6.33 26.69
N GLY A 560 -3.14 -6.40 28.02
CA GLY A 560 -2.08 -5.89 28.88
C GLY A 560 -2.18 -4.41 29.25
N SER A 561 -2.99 -3.60 28.55
CA SER A 561 -3.27 -2.23 28.98
C SER A 561 -4.18 -2.21 30.21
N GLU A 562 -4.04 -1.17 31.06
CA GLU A 562 -4.96 -0.94 32.18
C GLU A 562 -6.39 -0.75 31.67
N PHE A 563 -6.56 -0.06 30.54
CA PHE A 563 -7.85 0.10 29.89
C PHE A 563 -8.50 -1.23 29.51
N PHE A 564 -7.74 -2.21 28.98
CA PHE A 564 -8.29 -3.55 28.69
C PHE A 564 -8.77 -4.25 29.97
N ASN A 565 -7.97 -4.20 31.04
CA ASN A 565 -8.34 -4.80 32.32
C ASN A 565 -9.62 -4.19 32.90
N ASP A 566 -9.79 -2.87 32.79
CA ASP A 566 -11.00 -2.17 33.21
C ASP A 566 -12.21 -2.57 32.35
N MET A 567 -12.06 -2.61 31.03
CA MET A 567 -13.14 -3.03 30.13
C MET A 567 -13.57 -4.48 30.34
N VAL A 568 -12.65 -5.37 30.73
CA VAL A 568 -12.98 -6.75 31.12
C VAL A 568 -13.69 -6.77 32.47
N ARG A 569 -13.16 -6.07 33.49
CA ARG A 569 -13.75 -6.02 34.84
C ARG A 569 -15.16 -5.43 34.85
N GLU A 570 -15.41 -4.46 33.98
CA GLU A 570 -16.72 -3.82 33.81
C GLU A 570 -17.63 -4.57 32.81
N GLU A 571 -17.22 -5.74 32.31
CA GLU A 571 -17.98 -6.56 31.36
C GLU A 571 -18.38 -5.80 30.08
N ARG A 572 -17.52 -4.88 29.62
CA ARG A 572 -17.77 -4.04 28.44
C ARG A 572 -17.26 -4.64 27.15
N ILE A 573 -16.42 -5.66 27.16
CA ILE A 573 -15.85 -6.22 25.92
C ILE A 573 -16.96 -6.82 25.04
N LEU A 574 -17.09 -6.34 23.79
CA LEU A 574 -18.12 -6.80 22.85
C LEU A 574 -17.81 -8.18 22.28
N ASN A 575 -16.53 -8.46 22.04
CA ASN A 575 -16.05 -9.71 21.47
C ASN A 575 -14.54 -9.84 21.69
N LEU A 576 -14.04 -11.07 21.68
CA LEU A 576 -12.62 -11.40 21.65
C LEU A 576 -12.18 -11.87 20.25
N ASN A 577 -12.87 -11.42 19.19
CA ASN A 577 -12.39 -11.66 17.83
C ASN A 577 -11.24 -10.69 17.55
N TRP A 578 -10.02 -11.16 17.76
CA TRP A 578 -8.81 -10.36 17.70
C TRP A 578 -8.61 -9.64 16.37
N ARG A 579 -9.15 -10.12 15.24
CA ARG A 579 -9.17 -9.38 13.96
C ARG A 579 -9.80 -7.99 14.07
N SER A 580 -10.72 -7.81 15.01
CA SER A 580 -11.40 -6.53 15.28
C SER A 580 -10.56 -5.56 16.12
N TYR A 581 -9.50 -6.02 16.79
CA TYR A 581 -8.63 -5.21 17.65
C TYR A 581 -7.56 -4.47 16.81
N ASN A 582 -8.02 -3.74 15.79
CA ASN A 582 -7.21 -3.13 14.75
C ASN A 582 -7.26 -1.59 14.74
N ALA A 583 -7.75 -0.99 15.83
CA ALA A 583 -7.92 0.45 15.99
C ALA A 583 -8.86 1.12 14.96
N GLN A 584 -9.64 0.32 14.22
CA GLN A 584 -10.67 0.78 13.28
C GLN A 584 -12.07 0.28 13.64
N ASN A 585 -12.18 -0.64 14.61
CA ASN A 585 -13.45 -1.14 15.11
C ASN A 585 -13.58 -0.86 16.60
N MET A 586 -14.77 -0.46 17.03
CA MET A 586 -15.11 -0.42 18.44
C MET A 586 -15.39 -1.85 18.93
N VAL A 587 -14.64 -2.29 19.94
CA VAL A 587 -14.71 -3.67 20.48
C VAL A 587 -15.15 -3.71 21.95
N PHE A 588 -15.70 -2.61 22.46
CA PHE A 588 -16.31 -2.55 23.79
C PHE A 588 -17.60 -1.70 23.79
N HIS A 589 -18.47 -1.91 24.77
CA HIS A 589 -19.69 -1.16 25.00
C HIS A 589 -19.37 0.24 25.52
N HIS A 590 -19.44 1.21 24.61
CA HIS A 590 -19.26 2.61 24.96
C HIS A 590 -20.53 3.19 25.62
N PRO A 591 -20.46 3.81 26.81
CA PRO A 591 -21.64 4.25 27.56
C PRO A 591 -22.46 5.34 26.86
N ARG A 592 -21.84 6.11 25.96
CA ARG A 592 -22.43 7.34 25.37
C ARG A 592 -22.54 7.36 23.84
N LEU A 593 -22.02 6.37 23.13
CA LEU A 593 -21.95 6.40 21.65
C LEU A 593 -22.96 5.47 20.95
N GLY A 594 -23.74 4.68 21.69
CA GLY A 594 -24.80 3.80 21.15
C GLY A 594 -24.27 2.48 20.53
N HIS A 595 -25.19 1.68 19.96
CA HIS A 595 -24.91 0.31 19.50
C HIS A 595 -24.13 0.24 18.15
N PRO A 596 -23.22 -0.75 17.94
CA PRO A 596 -22.04 -0.61 17.07
C PRO A 596 -22.22 -0.95 15.58
N LEU A 597 -23.42 -0.91 14.99
CA LEU A 597 -23.58 -1.28 13.58
C LEU A 597 -22.98 -0.25 12.60
N LEU A 598 -23.20 1.05 12.86
CA LEU A 598 -22.59 2.15 12.09
C LEU A 598 -21.08 2.26 12.36
N LEU A 599 -20.65 1.98 13.61
CA LEU A 599 -19.27 2.09 14.06
C LEU A 599 -18.36 0.96 13.52
N ARG A 600 -18.91 -0.24 13.31
CA ARG A 600 -18.15 -1.43 12.87
C ARG A 600 -17.91 -1.49 11.35
N LYS A 601 -18.71 -0.78 10.54
CA LYS A 601 -18.56 -0.76 9.07
C LYS A 601 -18.28 0.63 8.49
N GLY A 602 -18.67 1.71 9.17
CA GLY A 602 -18.57 3.08 8.65
C GLY A 602 -17.37 3.89 9.16
N PHE A 603 -16.69 3.46 10.23
CA PHE A 603 -15.61 4.27 10.79
C PHE A 603 -14.42 4.44 9.87
N TRP A 604 -14.08 3.44 9.03
CA TRP A 604 -13.03 3.65 8.04
C TRP A 604 -13.36 4.87 7.17
N MET A 605 -14.63 5.06 6.79
CA MET A 605 -15.02 6.17 5.93
C MET A 605 -14.82 7.49 6.66
N PHE A 606 -15.19 7.55 7.93
CA PHE A 606 -14.93 8.71 8.79
C PHE A 606 -13.44 8.96 8.98
N SER A 607 -12.63 7.95 9.30
CA SER A 607 -11.18 8.10 9.48
C SER A 607 -10.49 8.49 8.18
N THR A 608 -10.94 7.94 7.05
CA THR A 608 -10.45 8.29 5.71
C THR A 608 -10.79 9.73 5.36
N LEU A 609 -12.06 10.14 5.53
CA LEU A 609 -12.51 11.51 5.25
C LEU A 609 -11.83 12.51 6.18
N PHE A 610 -11.66 12.18 7.46
CA PHE A 610 -10.86 12.95 8.41
C PHE A 610 -9.45 13.14 7.85
N SER A 611 -8.73 12.06 7.57
CA SER A 611 -7.36 12.12 7.03
C SER A 611 -7.27 12.93 5.74
N LEU A 612 -8.22 12.79 4.80
CA LEU A 612 -8.24 13.54 3.54
C LEU A 612 -8.49 15.05 3.73
N THR A 613 -9.32 15.43 4.70
CA THR A 613 -9.71 16.83 4.90
C THR A 613 -8.76 17.58 5.84
N THR A 614 -8.07 16.90 6.76
CA THR A 614 -7.19 17.56 7.75
C THR A 614 -5.71 17.47 7.41
N SER A 615 -5.30 16.56 6.54
CA SER A 615 -3.91 16.46 6.08
C SER A 615 -3.59 17.52 5.04
N GLY A 616 -2.49 18.25 5.21
CA GLY A 616 -2.02 19.29 4.29
C GLY A 616 -1.85 18.81 2.85
N PHE A 617 -1.29 17.61 2.65
CA PHE A 617 -1.08 17.05 1.31
C PHE A 617 -2.39 16.83 0.53
N PHE A 618 -3.45 16.39 1.20
CA PHE A 618 -4.74 16.08 0.57
C PHE A 618 -5.62 17.33 0.41
N ARG A 619 -5.49 18.33 1.29
CA ARG A 619 -6.20 19.61 1.20
C ARG A 619 -5.94 20.33 -0.13
N VAL A 620 -4.70 20.34 -0.61
CA VAL A 620 -4.36 20.94 -1.91
C VAL A 620 -5.09 20.22 -3.05
N GLY A 621 -5.14 18.88 -3.03
CA GLY A 621 -5.86 18.10 -4.03
C GLY A 621 -7.37 18.32 -4.01
N LEU A 622 -7.98 18.41 -2.82
CA LEU A 622 -9.43 18.56 -2.66
C LEU A 622 -9.90 19.99 -2.98
N VAL A 623 -9.12 21.01 -2.62
CA VAL A 623 -9.37 22.41 -3.04
C VAL A 623 -9.21 22.55 -4.55
N SER A 624 -8.17 21.96 -5.14
CA SER A 624 -8.01 21.95 -6.61
C SER A 624 -9.18 21.24 -7.30
N LEU A 625 -9.66 20.11 -6.77
CA LEU A 625 -10.83 19.41 -7.28
C LEU A 625 -12.11 20.23 -7.15
N PHE A 626 -12.33 20.87 -5.99
CA PHE A 626 -13.49 21.73 -5.77
C PHE A 626 -13.45 22.97 -6.67
N LEU A 627 -12.29 23.60 -6.85
CA LEU A 627 -12.10 24.71 -7.78
C LEU A 627 -12.32 24.26 -9.22
N LEU A 628 -11.87 23.07 -9.62
CA LEU A 628 -12.15 22.49 -10.94
C LEU A 628 -13.66 22.23 -11.16
N VAL A 629 -14.36 21.70 -10.15
CA VAL A 629 -15.81 21.46 -10.21
C VAL A 629 -16.58 22.79 -10.21
N ALA A 630 -16.24 23.73 -9.34
CA ALA A 630 -16.85 25.06 -9.30
C ALA A 630 -16.58 25.83 -10.60
N PHE A 631 -15.35 25.77 -11.13
CA PHE A 631 -15.03 26.35 -12.43
C PHE A 631 -15.89 25.74 -13.54
N ARG A 632 -16.08 24.41 -13.57
CA ARG A 632 -16.98 23.78 -14.54
C ARG A 632 -18.47 24.11 -14.35
N LEU A 633 -18.93 24.29 -13.11
CA LEU A 633 -20.33 24.63 -12.81
C LEU A 633 -20.65 26.10 -13.09
N PHE A 634 -19.70 27.02 -12.88
CA PHE A 634 -19.90 28.46 -13.02
C PHE A 634 -19.40 29.04 -14.35
N TYR A 635 -18.44 28.40 -15.00
CA TYR A 635 -17.86 28.83 -16.28
C TYR A 635 -18.04 27.80 -17.40
N GLY A 636 -19.04 26.93 -17.30
CA GLY A 636 -19.41 26.02 -18.37
C GLY A 636 -19.86 26.76 -19.62
N VAL A 637 -18.91 27.03 -20.52
CA VAL A 637 -19.07 26.98 -21.98
C VAL A 637 -18.62 25.60 -22.42
#